data_AF-A0A5J5KXL0-F1
#
_entry.id   AF-A0A5J5KXL0-F1
#
_cell.length_a   1.000
_cell.length_b   1.000
_cell.length_c   1.000
_cell.angle_alpha   90.00
_cell.angle_beta   90.00
_cell.angle_gamma   90.00
#
_symmetry.space_group_name_H-M   'P 1'
#
loop_
_entity.id
_entity.type
_entity.pdbx_description
1 polymer ?
#
loop_
_entity_poly.entity_id
_entity_poly.type
_entity_poly.pdbx_seq_one_letter_code
_entity_poly.pdbx_strand_id
1 'polypeptide(L)'
;MTTVADDDWGYPLTSTSTRASVELPAPRDRPADSDGLPTGAWLKDLEEDGYRGYTWSGRPMLVPLLLTVVVMLSTLALAWLWWDRIPDQVALHTGADGTVDRWGDKTIGNVLMAPLLGGGGMLLAMAVIMAVGAFFRPRPPVGLAQGAHSLGSMVRQSATMDIVLRSTGWSLLIFSIAISLLEVPRWRTGYENSSPIWLIGVAVLAMFVIPYLLGRRVREMVDRELDALGVPVGPETERELHAWRYVAVVDDPGAGLWVPTGTPSTNWTVNIARPAGKVLAFGFLAVMAALGMFLLLSPLIFG
;
A
#
# COMPACT_ATOMS: atom_id res chain seq x y z
N MET A 1 16.49 -36.04 -23.24
CA MET A 1 15.19 -36.35 -22.60
C MET A 1 15.22 -35.75 -21.21
N THR A 2 14.20 -34.94 -20.96
CA THR A 2 13.98 -33.97 -19.89
C THR A 2 13.74 -34.61 -18.52
N THR A 3 14.29 -34.00 -17.48
CA THR A 3 13.72 -34.02 -16.13
C THR A 3 13.73 -32.58 -15.62
N VAL A 4 12.54 -32.00 -15.51
CA VAL A 4 12.26 -30.69 -14.92
C VAL A 4 11.88 -30.97 -13.48
N ALA A 5 12.49 -30.23 -12.54
CA ALA A 5 12.21 -30.31 -11.12
C ALA A 5 10.93 -29.53 -10.80
N ASP A 6 10.03 -30.18 -10.06
CA ASP A 6 8.89 -29.58 -9.37
C ASP A 6 9.40 -28.75 -8.18
N ASP A 7 9.05 -27.46 -8.13
CA ASP A 7 9.20 -26.62 -6.94
C ASP A 7 7.89 -26.61 -6.15
N ASP A 8 7.99 -27.23 -4.97
CA ASP A 8 6.94 -27.56 -4.01
C ASP A 8 6.66 -26.38 -3.06
N TRP A 9 5.80 -25.46 -3.47
CA TRP A 9 5.18 -24.47 -2.56
C TRP A 9 3.70 -24.79 -2.37
N GLY A 10 3.45 -25.87 -1.62
CA GLY A 10 2.13 -26.27 -1.16
C GLY A 10 1.45 -25.23 -0.28
N TYR A 11 0.59 -24.40 -0.88
CA TYR A 11 -0.52 -23.78 -0.16
C TYR A 11 -1.78 -24.63 -0.38
N PRO A 12 -2.44 -25.14 0.67
CA PRO A 12 -3.68 -25.89 0.53
C PRO A 12 -4.80 -24.93 0.06
N LEU A 13 -5.14 -25.04 -1.22
CA LEU A 13 -6.31 -24.41 -1.83
C LEU A 13 -7.58 -25.18 -1.45
N THR A 14 -8.00 -25.09 -0.19
CA THR A 14 -9.32 -25.56 0.24
C THR A 14 -10.10 -24.42 0.88
N SER A 15 -10.58 -23.52 0.02
CA SER A 15 -11.84 -22.83 0.29
C SER A 15 -12.57 -22.67 -1.04
N THR A 16 -13.64 -23.44 -1.21
CA THR A 16 -14.73 -23.27 -2.17
C THR A 16 -15.50 -21.99 -1.87
N SER A 17 -14.80 -20.86 -1.88
CA SER A 17 -15.40 -19.60 -2.27
C SER A 17 -15.56 -19.71 -3.78
N THR A 18 -16.80 -19.64 -4.24
CA THR A 18 -17.12 -19.31 -5.63
C THR A 18 -16.52 -17.94 -5.93
N ARG A 19 -15.19 -17.87 -6.14
CA ARG A 19 -14.61 -16.83 -6.96
C ARG A 19 -15.36 -17.00 -8.26
N ALA A 20 -16.27 -16.07 -8.56
CA ALA A 20 -16.63 -15.84 -9.95
C ALA A 20 -15.28 -15.73 -10.65
N SER A 21 -14.87 -16.81 -11.32
CA SER A 21 -13.71 -16.79 -12.20
C SER A 21 -14.04 -15.68 -13.14
N VAL A 22 -13.35 -14.55 -13.00
CA VAL A 22 -13.58 -13.41 -13.88
C VAL A 22 -13.31 -13.96 -15.25
N GLU A 23 -14.38 -14.15 -16.03
CA GLU A 23 -14.30 -14.86 -17.30
C GLU A 23 -13.39 -14.02 -18.19
N LEU A 24 -12.36 -14.67 -18.76
CA LEU A 24 -11.43 -13.95 -19.61
C LEU A 24 -12.21 -13.38 -20.81
N PRO A 25 -11.86 -12.17 -21.28
CA PRO A 25 -12.50 -11.59 -22.46
C PRO A 25 -12.45 -12.56 -23.65
N ALA A 26 -13.52 -12.56 -24.46
CA ALA A 26 -13.58 -13.38 -25.65
C ALA A 26 -12.37 -13.08 -26.56
N PRO A 27 -11.68 -14.10 -27.13
CA PRO A 27 -10.48 -13.88 -27.93
C PRO A 27 -10.65 -12.89 -29.09
N ARG A 28 -11.85 -12.82 -29.68
CA ARG A 28 -12.17 -11.90 -30.78
C ARG A 28 -12.18 -10.42 -30.39
N ASP A 29 -12.33 -10.10 -29.10
CA ASP A 29 -12.42 -8.73 -28.60
C ASP A 29 -11.05 -8.22 -28.11
N ARG A 30 -10.00 -9.05 -28.20
CA ARG A 30 -8.65 -8.74 -27.75
C ARG A 30 -7.88 -8.00 -28.85
N PRO A 31 -7.11 -6.96 -28.50
CA PRO A 31 -6.26 -6.28 -29.47
C PRO A 31 -5.12 -7.19 -29.94
N ALA A 32 -4.50 -6.85 -31.07
CA ALA A 32 -3.36 -7.59 -31.61
C ALA A 32 -2.12 -7.53 -30.70
N ASP A 33 -1.98 -6.44 -29.95
CA ASP A 33 -0.94 -6.20 -28.96
C ASP A 33 -1.45 -5.26 -27.85
N SER A 34 -0.62 -5.03 -26.84
CA SER A 34 -0.97 -4.19 -25.69
C SER A 34 -1.07 -2.70 -26.02
N ASP A 35 -0.63 -2.26 -27.20
CA ASP A 35 -0.70 -0.86 -27.65
C ASP A 35 -2.11 -0.53 -28.19
N GLY A 36 -2.86 -1.55 -28.63
CA GLY A 36 -4.25 -1.45 -29.01
C GLY A 36 -5.24 -1.34 -27.84
N LEU A 37 -6.45 -0.89 -28.15
CA LEU A 37 -7.61 -0.97 -27.27
C LEU A 37 -8.45 -2.22 -27.59
N PRO A 38 -9.07 -2.84 -26.57
CA PRO A 38 -10.10 -3.84 -26.77
C PRO A 38 -11.27 -3.35 -27.62
N THR A 39 -12.06 -4.29 -28.15
CA THR A 39 -13.25 -3.99 -28.94
C THR A 39 -14.51 -4.64 -28.35
N GLY A 40 -15.67 -4.34 -28.95
CA GLY A 40 -16.91 -5.08 -28.68
C GLY A 40 -17.41 -4.93 -27.24
N ALA A 41 -17.82 -6.06 -26.65
CA ALA A 41 -18.39 -6.09 -25.30
C ALA A 41 -17.35 -5.70 -24.24
N TRP A 42 -16.09 -6.12 -24.42
CA TRP A 42 -15.04 -5.81 -23.45
C TRP A 42 -14.74 -4.32 -23.35
N LEU A 43 -14.70 -3.60 -24.48
CA LEU A 43 -14.52 -2.14 -24.45
C LEU A 43 -15.62 -1.45 -23.66
N LYS A 44 -16.88 -1.86 -23.85
CA LYS A 44 -18.02 -1.32 -23.11
C LYS A 44 -17.90 -1.59 -21.62
N ASP A 45 -17.50 -2.79 -21.23
CA ASP A 45 -17.25 -3.14 -19.83
C ASP A 45 -16.14 -2.26 -19.23
N LEU A 46 -15.07 -1.98 -19.99
CA LEU A 46 -13.99 -1.11 -19.53
C LEU A 46 -14.45 0.35 -19.36
N GLU A 47 -15.30 0.86 -20.25
CA GLU A 47 -15.87 2.21 -20.14
C GLU A 47 -16.78 2.34 -18.90
N GLU A 48 -17.59 1.33 -18.61
CA GLU A 48 -18.54 1.33 -17.49
C GLU A 48 -17.83 1.09 -16.13
N ASP A 49 -17.00 0.04 -16.07
CA ASP A 49 -16.52 -0.53 -14.81
C ASP A 49 -15.03 -0.25 -14.54
N GLY A 50 -14.29 0.18 -15.55
CA GLY A 50 -12.83 0.28 -15.54
C GLY A 50 -12.13 -1.07 -15.54
N TYR A 51 -10.84 -1.02 -15.83
CA TYR A 51 -9.98 -2.19 -15.88
C TYR A 51 -9.79 -2.82 -14.50
N ARG A 52 -9.97 -4.14 -14.43
CA ARG A 52 -9.72 -4.98 -13.26
C ARG A 52 -8.72 -6.06 -13.66
N GLY A 53 -7.72 -6.31 -12.81
CA GLY A 53 -6.79 -7.42 -13.04
C GLY A 53 -7.47 -8.77 -12.84
N TYR A 54 -7.14 -9.71 -13.71
CA TYR A 54 -7.61 -11.09 -13.73
C TYR A 54 -6.67 -12.02 -12.95
N THR A 55 -5.38 -11.69 -12.87
CA THR A 55 -4.37 -12.55 -12.22
C THR A 55 -4.08 -12.21 -10.75
N TRP A 56 -4.64 -11.12 -10.20
CA TRP A 56 -4.48 -10.75 -8.80
C TRP A 56 -5.81 -10.47 -8.09
N SER A 57 -5.79 -10.52 -6.75
CA SER A 57 -6.97 -10.29 -5.92
C SER A 57 -7.46 -8.85 -6.04
N GLY A 58 -8.73 -8.64 -6.39
CA GLY A 58 -9.35 -7.30 -6.43
C GLY A 58 -9.58 -6.62 -5.07
N ARG A 59 -8.97 -7.12 -3.98
CA ARG A 59 -9.12 -6.59 -2.61
C ARG A 59 -7.77 -6.54 -1.87
N PRO A 60 -6.80 -5.74 -2.36
CA PRO A 60 -5.42 -5.71 -1.85
C PRO A 60 -5.30 -5.36 -0.36
N MET A 61 -6.30 -4.66 0.20
CA MET A 61 -6.28 -4.18 1.60
C MET A 61 -7.12 -5.02 2.56
N LEU A 62 -7.90 -5.99 2.09
CA LEU A 62 -8.85 -6.69 2.96
C LEU A 62 -8.13 -7.46 4.07
N VAL A 63 -7.04 -8.17 3.73
CA VAL A 63 -6.25 -8.94 4.70
C VAL A 63 -5.66 -8.04 5.79
N PRO A 64 -4.86 -6.99 5.47
CA PRO A 64 -4.32 -6.14 6.52
C PRO A 64 -5.43 -5.42 7.29
N LEU A 65 -6.56 -5.06 6.66
CA LEU A 65 -7.70 -4.45 7.35
C LEU A 65 -8.29 -5.39 8.41
N LEU A 66 -8.55 -6.64 8.06
CA LEU A 66 -9.07 -7.62 9.02
C LEU A 66 -8.08 -7.89 10.16
N LEU A 67 -6.78 -7.93 9.85
CA LEU A 67 -5.75 -8.05 10.88
C LEU A 67 -5.73 -6.82 11.79
N THR A 68 -5.89 -5.61 11.26
CA THR A 68 -6.01 -4.39 12.07
C THR A 68 -7.23 -4.46 12.99
N VAL A 69 -8.38 -4.97 12.51
CA VAL A 69 -9.55 -5.20 13.38
C VAL A 69 -9.21 -6.16 14.51
N VAL A 70 -8.54 -7.27 14.23
CA VAL A 70 -8.11 -8.24 15.26
C VAL A 70 -7.17 -7.60 16.27
N VAL A 71 -6.18 -6.82 15.82
CA VAL A 71 -5.25 -6.06 16.69
C VAL A 71 -6.03 -5.10 17.59
N MET A 72 -6.97 -4.35 17.04
CA MET A 72 -7.79 -3.40 17.78
C MET A 72 -8.67 -4.10 18.83
N LEU A 73 -9.40 -5.15 18.45
CA LEU A 73 -10.22 -5.92 19.38
C LEU A 73 -9.38 -6.56 20.49
N SER A 74 -8.20 -7.09 20.14
CA SER A 74 -7.27 -7.67 21.13
C SER A 74 -6.77 -6.60 22.11
N THR A 75 -6.46 -5.40 21.61
CA THR A 75 -6.01 -4.27 22.43
C THR A 75 -7.10 -3.82 23.40
N LEU A 76 -8.34 -3.72 22.94
CA LEU A 76 -9.50 -3.39 23.78
C LEU A 76 -9.79 -4.47 24.83
N ALA A 77 -9.72 -5.75 24.43
CA ALA A 77 -9.90 -6.87 25.35
C ALA A 77 -8.80 -6.90 26.43
N LEU A 78 -7.54 -6.63 26.05
CA LEU A 78 -6.43 -6.51 27.01
C LEU A 78 -6.65 -5.36 27.99
N ALA A 79 -7.04 -4.17 27.51
CA ALA A 79 -7.33 -3.03 28.37
C ALA A 79 -8.44 -3.34 29.38
N TRP A 80 -9.48 -4.05 28.92
CA TRP A 80 -10.58 -4.49 29.78
C TRP A 80 -10.12 -5.50 30.84
N LEU A 81 -9.38 -6.53 30.43
CA LEU A 81 -8.88 -7.57 31.34
C LEU A 81 -7.86 -7.03 32.36
N TRP A 82 -7.12 -5.98 32.00
CA TRP A 82 -6.12 -5.34 32.86
C TRP A 82 -6.63 -4.04 33.48
N TRP A 83 -7.94 -3.78 33.41
CA TRP A 83 -8.50 -2.51 33.87
C TRP A 83 -8.05 -2.18 35.29
N ASP A 84 -8.18 -3.12 36.23
CA ASP A 84 -7.80 -2.90 37.64
C ASP A 84 -6.30 -2.73 37.87
N ARG A 85 -5.45 -3.13 36.91
CA ARG A 85 -3.99 -2.98 36.99
C ARG A 85 -3.49 -1.66 36.42
N ILE A 86 -4.27 -1.02 35.56
CA ILE A 86 -3.91 0.27 34.98
C ILE A 86 -3.88 1.31 36.11
N PRO A 87 -2.81 2.12 36.24
CA PRO A 87 -2.70 3.15 37.27
C PRO A 87 -3.84 4.16 37.23
N ASP A 88 -4.23 4.70 38.39
CA ASP A 88 -5.29 5.71 38.51
C ASP A 88 -4.95 7.03 37.82
N GLN A 89 -3.66 7.30 37.61
CA GLN A 89 -3.15 8.42 36.82
C GLN A 89 -2.56 7.92 35.50
N VAL A 90 -2.98 8.53 34.40
CA VAL A 90 -2.53 8.19 33.03
C VAL A 90 -1.92 9.41 32.35
N ALA A 91 -0.89 9.17 31.53
CA ALA A 91 -0.23 10.25 30.79
C ALA A 91 -1.15 10.79 29.70
N LEU A 92 -1.48 12.08 29.75
CA LEU A 92 -2.25 12.78 28.72
C LEU A 92 -1.36 13.50 27.70
N HIS A 93 -0.09 13.69 28.04
CA HIS A 93 0.93 14.25 27.17
C HIS A 93 2.30 13.76 27.64
N THR A 94 3.23 13.65 26.70
CA THR A 94 4.61 13.30 26.96
C THR A 94 5.47 14.33 26.24
N GLY A 95 6.37 14.98 26.98
CA GLY A 95 7.31 15.95 26.45
C GLY A 95 8.26 15.32 25.43
N ALA A 96 9.01 16.17 24.72
CA ALA A 96 9.99 15.71 23.73
C ALA A 96 11.15 14.90 24.36
N ASP A 97 11.38 15.07 25.66
CA ASP A 97 12.34 14.30 26.46
C ASP A 97 11.79 12.94 26.92
N GLY A 98 10.56 12.59 26.55
CA GLY A 98 9.91 11.35 26.95
C GLY A 98 9.31 11.38 28.35
N THR A 99 9.38 12.50 29.07
CA THR A 99 8.79 12.64 30.41
C THR A 99 7.32 13.02 30.34
N VAL A 100 6.51 12.54 31.29
CA VAL A 100 5.09 12.90 31.38
C VAL A 100 4.98 14.26 32.05
N ASP A 101 4.61 15.28 31.28
CA ASP A 101 4.40 16.65 31.76
C ASP A 101 2.93 16.95 32.10
N ARG A 102 2.00 16.06 31.68
CA ARG A 102 0.58 16.17 31.98
C ARG A 102 -0.05 14.82 32.29
N TRP A 103 -0.59 14.72 33.50
CA TRP A 103 -1.35 13.58 34.00
C TRP A 103 -2.85 13.85 33.96
N GLY A 104 -3.64 12.78 33.96
CA GLY A 104 -5.08 12.84 34.13
C GLY A 104 -5.63 11.56 34.73
N ASP A 105 -6.89 11.62 35.15
CA ASP A 105 -7.54 10.49 35.79
C ASP A 105 -7.78 9.33 34.82
N LYS A 106 -7.72 8.12 35.36
CA LYS A 106 -8.08 6.89 34.65
C LYS A 106 -9.54 6.91 34.25
N THR A 107 -9.76 7.19 32.98
CA THR A 107 -11.05 7.08 32.31
C THR A 107 -10.89 6.24 31.05
N ILE A 108 -11.99 5.66 30.55
CA ILE A 108 -11.97 4.87 29.30
C ILE A 108 -11.39 5.71 28.16
N GLY A 109 -11.80 6.98 28.07
CA GLY A 109 -11.32 7.91 27.05
C GLY A 109 -9.81 8.14 27.13
N ASN A 110 -9.26 8.33 28.34
CA ASN A 110 -7.84 8.61 28.51
C ASN A 110 -6.96 7.37 28.26
N VAL A 111 -7.34 6.19 28.80
CA VAL A 111 -6.60 4.93 28.59
C VAL A 111 -6.60 4.50 27.13
N LEU A 112 -7.75 4.66 26.45
CA LEU A 112 -7.93 4.18 25.09
C LEU A 112 -7.72 5.27 24.04
N MET A 113 -7.25 6.46 24.41
CA MET A 113 -7.10 7.58 23.47
C MET A 113 -6.19 7.22 22.30
N ALA A 114 -4.97 6.73 22.58
CA ALA A 114 -4.01 6.38 21.53
C ALA A 114 -4.48 5.19 20.66
N PRO A 115 -4.99 4.06 21.21
CA PRO A 115 -5.52 2.97 20.39
C PRO A 115 -6.73 3.40 19.56
N LEU A 116 -7.67 4.17 20.11
CA LEU A 116 -8.88 4.56 19.38
C LEU A 116 -8.60 5.63 18.31
N LEU A 117 -7.85 6.69 18.64
CA LEU A 117 -7.55 7.73 17.65
C LEU A 117 -6.49 7.26 16.65
N GLY A 118 -5.42 6.63 17.12
CA GLY A 118 -4.35 6.11 16.28
C GLY A 118 -4.80 4.89 15.49
N GLY A 119 -5.00 3.76 16.18
CA GLY A 119 -5.39 2.50 15.54
C GLY A 119 -6.77 2.54 14.88
N GLY A 120 -7.76 3.16 15.53
CA GLY A 120 -9.10 3.35 14.94
C GLY A 120 -9.08 4.32 13.75
N GLY A 121 -8.29 5.40 13.82
CA GLY A 121 -8.08 6.30 12.69
C GLY A 121 -7.44 5.60 11.49
N MET A 122 -6.46 4.71 11.73
CA MET A 122 -5.85 3.88 10.68
C MET A 122 -6.87 2.91 10.06
N LEU A 123 -7.68 2.25 10.88
CA LEU A 123 -8.73 1.37 10.38
C LEU A 123 -9.73 2.11 9.48
N LEU A 124 -10.16 3.30 9.91
CA LEU A 124 -11.02 4.18 9.12
C LEU A 124 -10.34 4.59 7.80
N ALA A 125 -9.07 5.02 7.86
CA ALA A 125 -8.31 5.39 6.67
C ALA A 125 -8.21 4.20 5.69
N MET A 126 -7.94 2.99 6.17
CA MET A 126 -7.92 1.78 5.34
C MET A 126 -9.27 1.51 4.68
N ALA A 127 -10.37 1.66 5.41
CA ALA A 127 -11.72 1.48 4.87
C ALA A 127 -12.05 2.51 3.78
N VAL A 128 -11.70 3.79 4.01
CA VAL A 128 -11.91 4.87 3.03
C VAL A 128 -11.04 4.65 1.78
N ILE A 129 -9.76 4.35 1.94
CA ILE A 129 -8.85 4.09 0.82
C ILE A 129 -9.33 2.89 -0.01
N MET A 130 -9.80 1.83 0.64
CA MET A 130 -10.37 0.66 -0.05
C MET A 130 -11.66 1.03 -0.81
N ALA A 131 -12.54 1.86 -0.24
CA ALA A 131 -13.74 2.34 -0.91
C ALA A 131 -13.39 3.21 -2.13
N VAL A 132 -12.50 4.19 -1.96
CA VAL A 132 -12.01 5.05 -3.04
C VAL A 132 -11.37 4.22 -4.15
N GLY A 133 -10.49 3.28 -3.83
CA GLY A 133 -9.86 2.39 -4.82
C GLY A 133 -10.85 1.56 -5.63
N ALA A 134 -12.03 1.26 -5.09
CA ALA A 134 -13.09 0.57 -5.84
C ALA A 134 -13.77 1.48 -6.89
N PHE A 135 -13.79 2.79 -6.69
CA PHE A 135 -14.39 3.77 -7.61
C PHE A 135 -13.40 4.29 -8.67
N PHE A 136 -12.12 4.45 -8.32
CA PHE A 136 -11.11 5.07 -9.19
C PHE A 136 -10.31 4.05 -10.01
N ARG A 137 -11.00 3.13 -10.69
CA ARG A 137 -10.34 2.19 -11.60
C ARG A 137 -9.89 2.86 -12.90
N PRO A 138 -8.76 2.44 -13.51
CA PRO A 138 -8.35 2.92 -14.83
C PRO A 138 -9.44 2.69 -15.87
N ARG A 139 -9.77 3.69 -16.68
CA ARG A 139 -10.81 3.62 -17.72
C ARG A 139 -10.28 4.16 -19.04
N PRO A 140 -10.74 3.65 -20.19
CA PRO A 140 -10.48 4.30 -21.46
C PRO A 140 -11.17 5.68 -21.48
N PRO A 141 -10.57 6.70 -22.09
CA PRO A 141 -11.17 8.03 -22.18
C PRO A 141 -12.36 8.01 -23.16
N VAL A 142 -13.51 8.50 -22.72
CA VAL A 142 -14.69 8.65 -23.58
C VAL A 142 -14.50 9.89 -24.47
N GLY A 143 -14.38 9.71 -25.78
CA GLY A 143 -14.47 10.81 -26.76
C GLY A 143 -13.23 11.69 -26.99
N LEU A 144 -12.04 11.31 -26.52
CA LEU A 144 -10.77 12.00 -26.80
C LEU A 144 -9.78 11.07 -27.52
N ALA A 145 -9.00 11.65 -28.43
CA ALA A 145 -8.15 11.01 -29.44
C ALA A 145 -7.45 9.70 -28.99
N GLN A 146 -7.57 8.68 -29.86
CA GLN A 146 -7.08 7.30 -29.75
C GLN A 146 -5.55 7.11 -29.60
N GLY A 147 -4.79 8.16 -29.21
CA GLY A 147 -3.32 8.12 -29.22
C GLY A 147 -2.64 8.07 -27.86
N ALA A 148 -3.37 8.07 -26.74
CA ALA A 148 -2.76 8.26 -25.41
C ALA A 148 -3.00 7.13 -24.38
N HIS A 149 -3.89 6.16 -24.65
CA HIS A 149 -4.18 5.08 -23.72
C HIS A 149 -4.33 3.74 -24.42
N SER A 150 -3.35 2.87 -24.18
CA SER A 150 -3.31 1.49 -24.61
C SER A 150 -3.79 0.55 -23.49
N LEU A 151 -4.13 -0.70 -23.84
CA LEU A 151 -4.39 -1.74 -22.85
C LEU A 151 -3.22 -1.90 -21.86
N GLY A 152 -1.99 -1.87 -22.34
CA GLY A 152 -0.77 -1.95 -21.54
C GLY A 152 -0.68 -0.87 -20.46
N SER A 153 -1.01 0.38 -20.81
CA SER A 153 -1.02 1.50 -19.86
C SER A 153 -2.07 1.30 -18.75
N MET A 154 -3.26 0.79 -19.08
CA MET A 154 -4.32 0.51 -18.10
C MET A 154 -3.95 -0.65 -17.18
N VAL A 155 -3.36 -1.71 -17.73
CA VAL A 155 -2.87 -2.87 -16.96
C VAL A 155 -1.81 -2.41 -15.97
N ARG A 156 -0.82 -1.63 -16.41
CA ARG A 156 0.23 -1.05 -15.55
C ARG A 156 -0.36 -0.18 -14.45
N GLN A 157 -1.27 0.73 -14.79
CA GLN A 157 -1.88 1.62 -13.80
C GLN A 157 -2.67 0.83 -12.74
N SER A 158 -3.38 -0.23 -13.16
CA SER A 158 -4.12 -1.10 -12.25
C SER A 158 -3.18 -1.91 -11.33
N ALA A 159 -2.12 -2.50 -11.88
CA ALA A 159 -1.10 -3.21 -11.10
C ALA A 159 -0.39 -2.28 -10.10
N THR A 160 -0.07 -1.06 -10.54
CA THR A 160 0.50 0.00 -9.71
C THR A 160 -0.44 0.37 -8.56
N MET A 161 -1.72 0.58 -8.86
CA MET A 161 -2.74 0.89 -7.84
C MET A 161 -2.89 -0.26 -6.84
N ASP A 162 -2.92 -1.52 -7.29
CA ASP A 162 -2.97 -2.69 -6.39
C ASP A 162 -1.79 -2.69 -5.42
N ILE A 163 -0.57 -2.46 -5.91
CA ILE A 163 0.62 -2.41 -5.08
C ILE A 163 0.60 -1.23 -4.10
N VAL A 164 0.17 -0.04 -4.53
CA VAL A 164 0.03 1.13 -3.64
C VAL A 164 -0.96 0.81 -2.52
N LEU A 165 -2.14 0.30 -2.86
CA LEU A 165 -3.18 -0.02 -1.89
C LEU A 165 -2.69 -1.13 -0.92
N ARG A 166 -2.10 -2.20 -1.46
CA ARG A 166 -1.58 -3.33 -0.68
C ARG A 166 -0.49 -2.89 0.28
N SER A 167 0.52 -2.16 -0.22
CA SER A 167 1.64 -1.68 0.58
C SER A 167 1.20 -0.67 1.65
N THR A 168 0.28 0.22 1.31
CA THR A 168 -0.34 1.15 2.27
C THR A 168 -1.07 0.37 3.37
N GLY A 169 -1.88 -0.62 3.01
CA GLY A 169 -2.61 -1.43 3.99
C GLY A 169 -1.69 -2.15 4.98
N TRP A 170 -0.63 -2.81 4.49
CA TRP A 170 0.36 -3.47 5.37
C TRP A 170 1.16 -2.48 6.23
N SER A 171 1.48 -1.31 5.69
CA SER A 171 2.18 -0.26 6.45
C SER A 171 1.31 0.28 7.58
N LEU A 172 0.02 0.56 7.31
CA LEU A 172 -0.93 1.00 8.31
C LEU A 172 -1.21 -0.06 9.39
N LEU A 173 -1.21 -1.34 9.03
CA LEU A 173 -1.29 -2.43 10.01
C LEU A 173 -0.10 -2.40 10.98
N ILE A 174 1.14 -2.27 10.49
CA ILE A 174 2.33 -2.21 11.35
C ILE A 174 2.28 -0.98 12.25
N PHE A 175 1.85 0.16 11.70
CA PHE A 175 1.62 1.37 12.48
C PHE A 175 0.58 1.18 13.59
N SER A 176 -0.53 0.50 13.30
CA SER A 176 -1.56 0.20 14.30
C SER A 176 -1.03 -0.74 15.39
N ILE A 177 -0.23 -1.75 15.01
CA ILE A 177 0.43 -2.64 15.97
C ILE A 177 1.40 -1.84 16.86
N ALA A 178 2.21 -0.96 16.28
CA ALA A 178 3.15 -0.12 17.03
C ALA A 178 2.41 0.74 18.06
N ILE A 179 1.31 1.40 17.67
CA ILE A 179 0.48 2.20 18.59
C ILE A 179 -0.10 1.35 19.71
N SER A 180 -0.68 0.19 19.39
CA SER A 180 -1.20 -0.72 20.41
C SER A 180 -0.12 -1.20 21.39
N LEU A 181 1.07 -1.53 20.88
CA LEU A 181 2.20 -2.01 21.68
C LEU A 181 2.89 -0.89 22.49
N LEU A 182 2.67 0.39 22.18
CA LEU A 182 3.14 1.48 23.05
C LEU A 182 2.33 1.53 24.35
N GLU A 183 1.05 1.18 24.32
CA GLU A 183 0.14 1.29 25.46
C GLU A 183 0.18 0.06 26.38
N VAL A 184 0.30 -1.14 25.82
CA VAL A 184 0.27 -2.39 26.61
C VAL A 184 1.32 -2.41 27.74
N PRO A 185 2.60 -2.03 27.52
CA PRO A 185 3.59 -1.94 28.60
C PRO A 185 3.22 -0.89 29.65
N ARG A 186 2.70 0.28 29.21
CA ARG A 186 2.31 1.38 30.10
C ARG A 186 1.21 0.97 31.07
N TRP A 187 0.26 0.16 30.62
CA TRP A 187 -0.81 -0.40 31.46
C TRP A 187 -0.29 -1.33 32.54
N ARG A 188 0.87 -1.99 32.33
CA ARG A 188 1.44 -2.96 33.27
C ARG A 188 2.45 -2.35 34.22
N THR A 189 3.33 -1.49 33.71
CA THR A 189 4.49 -0.98 34.47
C THR A 189 4.35 0.49 34.86
N GLY A 190 3.24 1.13 34.50
CA GLY A 190 3.06 2.57 34.64
C GLY A 190 3.67 3.37 33.47
N TYR A 191 3.36 4.66 33.45
CA TYR A 191 3.74 5.59 32.38
C TYR A 191 5.10 6.26 32.59
N GLU A 192 5.78 5.96 33.70
CA GLU A 192 7.10 6.51 34.05
C GLU A 192 8.24 5.87 33.24
N ASN A 193 8.05 4.64 32.76
CA ASN A 193 9.03 3.98 31.90
C ASN A 193 9.00 4.60 30.50
N SER A 194 10.20 4.81 29.95
CA SER A 194 10.39 5.31 28.58
C SER A 194 9.55 4.51 27.60
N SER A 195 8.65 5.21 26.90
CA SER A 195 7.80 4.63 25.86
C SER A 195 8.67 3.92 24.81
N PRO A 196 8.29 2.73 24.31
CA PRO A 196 9.08 2.02 23.30
C PRO A 196 8.97 2.70 21.92
N ILE A 197 9.40 3.96 21.82
CA ILE A 197 9.31 4.85 20.66
C ILE A 197 10.02 4.28 19.43
N TRP A 198 10.97 3.38 19.62
CA TRP A 198 11.60 2.61 18.56
C TRP A 198 10.60 1.84 17.69
N LEU A 199 9.44 1.44 18.24
CA LEU A 199 8.33 0.84 17.49
C LEU A 199 7.76 1.80 16.44
N ILE A 200 7.71 3.10 16.73
CA ILE A 200 7.34 4.12 15.73
C ILE A 200 8.41 4.21 14.65
N GLY A 201 9.69 4.10 15.02
CA GLY A 201 10.79 3.98 14.04
C GLY A 201 10.60 2.82 13.07
N VAL A 202 10.26 1.63 13.59
CA VAL A 202 9.92 0.44 12.76
C VAL A 202 8.74 0.75 11.84
N ALA A 203 7.68 1.35 12.36
CA ALA A 203 6.49 1.67 11.59
C ALA A 203 6.76 2.69 10.47
N VAL A 204 7.53 3.75 10.75
CA VAL A 204 7.98 4.74 9.76
C VAL A 204 8.80 4.06 8.66
N LEU A 205 9.76 3.19 9.01
CA LEU A 205 10.56 2.47 8.02
C LEU A 205 9.70 1.53 7.16
N ALA A 206 8.69 0.90 7.74
CA ALA A 206 7.77 0.02 7.03
C ALA A 206 7.02 0.74 5.89
N MET A 207 6.68 2.02 6.06
CA MET A 207 6.07 2.84 5.00
C MET A 207 6.94 3.02 3.75
N PHE A 208 8.23 2.73 3.82
CA PHE A 208 9.14 2.81 2.66
C PHE A 208 9.57 1.43 2.19
N VAL A 209 9.93 0.56 3.13
CA VAL A 209 10.41 -0.80 2.83
C VAL A 209 9.31 -1.63 2.18
N ILE A 210 8.06 -1.56 2.67
CA ILE A 210 6.98 -2.40 2.14
C ILE A 210 6.60 -1.98 0.72
N PRO A 211 6.33 -0.69 0.42
CA PRO A 211 6.18 -0.28 -0.96
C PRO A 211 7.36 -0.79 -1.78
N TYR A 212 8.62 -0.47 -1.40
CA TYR A 212 9.82 -0.86 -2.15
C TYR A 212 9.82 -2.35 -2.56
N LEU A 213 9.59 -3.24 -1.59
CA LEU A 213 9.60 -4.68 -1.79
C LEU A 213 8.45 -5.21 -2.64
N LEU A 214 7.29 -4.53 -2.64
CA LEU A 214 6.14 -4.89 -3.47
C LEU A 214 6.22 -4.23 -4.86
N GLY A 215 6.72 -3.01 -4.95
CA GLY A 215 6.84 -2.24 -6.18
C GLY A 215 7.79 -2.84 -7.21
N ARG A 216 8.81 -3.58 -6.77
CA ARG A 216 9.65 -4.36 -7.68
C ARG A 216 8.87 -5.41 -8.49
N ARG A 217 7.68 -5.79 -8.05
CA ARG A 217 6.82 -6.80 -8.70
C ARG A 217 5.83 -6.22 -9.71
N VAL A 218 5.75 -4.88 -9.88
CA VAL A 218 4.79 -4.28 -10.83
C VAL A 218 4.98 -4.87 -12.22
N ARG A 219 6.23 -4.95 -12.69
CA ARG A 219 6.54 -5.47 -14.03
C ARG A 219 6.08 -6.92 -14.21
N GLU A 220 6.45 -7.79 -13.27
CA GLU A 220 6.00 -9.19 -13.26
C GLU A 220 4.47 -9.33 -13.23
N MET A 221 3.76 -8.41 -12.55
CA MET A 221 2.30 -8.39 -12.54
C MET A 221 1.73 -7.99 -13.90
N VAL A 222 2.31 -6.98 -14.56
CA VAL A 222 1.87 -6.57 -15.91
C VAL A 222 2.12 -7.68 -16.92
N ASP A 223 3.32 -8.27 -16.92
CA ASP A 223 3.69 -9.32 -17.87
C ASP A 223 2.76 -10.53 -17.71
N ARG A 224 2.55 -11.01 -16.47
CA ARG A 224 1.65 -12.14 -16.17
C ARG A 224 0.21 -11.88 -16.63
N GLU A 225 -0.24 -10.64 -16.51
CA GLU A 225 -1.60 -10.25 -16.87
C GLU A 225 -1.79 -10.21 -18.38
N LEU A 226 -0.86 -9.61 -19.11
CA LEU A 226 -0.87 -9.59 -20.57
C LEU A 226 -0.75 -11.01 -21.15
N ASP A 227 0.09 -11.85 -20.53
CA ASP A 227 0.20 -13.28 -20.87
C ASP A 227 -1.12 -14.02 -20.64
N ALA A 228 -1.79 -13.79 -19.51
CA ALA A 228 -3.09 -14.41 -19.20
C ALA A 228 -4.20 -13.96 -20.16
N LEU A 229 -4.13 -12.71 -20.64
CA LEU A 229 -5.01 -12.19 -21.68
C LEU A 229 -4.61 -12.71 -23.07
N GLY A 230 -3.43 -13.31 -23.25
CA GLY A 230 -2.92 -13.70 -24.56
C GLY A 230 -2.69 -12.51 -25.48
N VAL A 231 -2.32 -11.36 -24.91
CA VAL A 231 -2.04 -10.12 -25.64
C VAL A 231 -0.53 -9.85 -25.57
N PRO A 232 0.20 -9.89 -26.69
CA PRO A 232 1.64 -9.62 -26.67
C PRO A 232 1.92 -8.16 -26.33
N VAL A 233 3.09 -7.90 -25.73
CA VAL A 233 3.53 -6.54 -25.40
C VAL A 233 3.88 -5.79 -26.69
N GLY A 234 3.21 -4.66 -26.92
CA GLY A 234 3.49 -3.76 -28.03
C GLY A 234 4.71 -2.85 -27.75
N PRO A 235 5.34 -2.28 -28.80
CA PRO A 235 6.55 -1.47 -28.68
C PRO A 235 6.39 -0.21 -27.83
N GLU A 236 5.21 0.43 -27.82
CA GLU A 236 4.99 1.63 -27.00
C GLU A 236 4.84 1.25 -25.52
N THR A 237 4.06 0.21 -25.23
CA THR A 237 3.92 -0.35 -23.88
C THR A 237 5.28 -0.83 -23.35
N GLU A 238 6.10 -1.49 -24.16
CA GLU A 238 7.42 -1.93 -23.74
C GLU A 238 8.31 -0.74 -23.34
N ARG A 239 8.34 0.32 -24.14
CA ARG A 239 9.06 1.56 -23.81
C ARG A 239 8.53 2.20 -22.53
N GLU A 240 7.21 2.26 -22.38
CA GLU A 240 6.57 2.77 -21.16
C GLU A 240 7.02 1.95 -19.95
N LEU A 241 6.87 0.62 -19.97
CA LEU A 241 7.30 -0.25 -18.87
C LEU A 241 8.78 -0.12 -18.54
N HIS A 242 9.62 0.14 -19.54
CA HIS A 242 11.04 0.37 -19.34
C HIS A 242 11.35 1.73 -18.70
N ALA A 243 10.57 2.76 -19.02
CA ALA A 243 10.66 4.10 -18.41
C ALA A 243 10.12 4.09 -16.98
N TRP A 244 9.07 3.33 -16.69
CA TRP A 244 8.47 3.21 -15.36
C TRP A 244 9.22 2.19 -14.50
N ARG A 245 10.37 2.60 -13.95
CA ARG A 245 11.19 1.74 -13.10
C ARG A 245 10.54 1.35 -11.78
N TYR A 246 9.63 2.17 -11.28
CA TYR A 246 9.01 1.96 -9.99
C TYR A 246 7.60 2.58 -9.94
N VAL A 247 6.74 2.07 -9.05
CA VAL A 247 5.31 2.40 -8.86
C VAL A 247 4.94 3.88 -9.09
N ALA A 248 5.81 4.80 -8.71
CA ALA A 248 5.58 6.23 -8.85
C ALA A 248 6.82 6.99 -9.33
N VAL A 249 7.70 6.37 -10.11
CA VAL A 249 8.94 7.01 -10.57
C VAL A 249 9.24 6.67 -12.03
N VAL A 250 9.47 7.70 -12.83
CA VAL A 250 9.83 7.60 -14.25
C VAL A 250 11.33 7.83 -14.41
N ASP A 251 11.98 7.02 -15.24
CA ASP A 251 13.38 7.17 -15.65
C ASP A 251 13.42 7.32 -17.18
N ASP A 252 13.08 8.53 -17.65
CA ASP A 252 13.08 8.88 -19.07
C ASP A 252 13.96 10.11 -19.33
N PRO A 253 15.13 9.97 -19.97
CA PRO A 253 16.01 11.10 -20.29
C PRO A 253 15.36 12.16 -21.19
N GLY A 254 14.36 11.78 -21.99
CA GLY A 254 13.64 12.65 -22.91
C GLY A 254 12.57 13.50 -22.24
N ALA A 255 11.97 13.01 -21.14
CA ALA A 255 10.88 13.70 -20.45
C ALA A 255 11.34 14.85 -19.54
N GLY A 256 10.42 15.76 -19.20
CA GLY A 256 10.63 16.83 -18.23
C GLY A 256 10.83 16.32 -16.79
N LEU A 257 11.05 17.21 -15.83
CA LEU A 257 11.16 16.83 -14.40
C LEU A 257 9.83 16.27 -13.87
N TRP A 258 8.72 16.90 -14.26
CA TRP A 258 7.37 16.48 -13.90
C TRP A 258 6.75 15.74 -15.08
N VAL A 259 6.32 14.50 -14.85
CA VAL A 259 5.70 13.64 -15.86
C VAL A 259 4.26 13.37 -15.44
N PRO A 260 3.25 13.61 -16.30
CA PRO A 260 1.88 13.26 -15.97
C PRO A 260 1.74 11.73 -15.89
N THR A 261 1.06 11.23 -14.86
CA THR A 261 0.95 9.77 -14.59
C THR A 261 -0.26 9.11 -15.25
N GLY A 262 -1.11 9.88 -15.92
CA GLY A 262 -2.28 9.42 -16.65
C GLY A 262 -3.15 10.58 -17.13
N THR A 263 -4.31 10.25 -17.70
CA THR A 263 -5.32 11.23 -18.16
C THR A 263 -6.63 11.04 -17.37
N PRO A 264 -7.25 12.10 -16.81
CA PRO A 264 -6.82 13.49 -16.88
C PRO A 264 -5.49 13.72 -16.14
N SER A 265 -4.66 14.62 -16.69
CA SER A 265 -3.28 14.93 -16.30
C SER A 265 -3.15 15.64 -14.94
N THR A 266 -4.04 15.34 -13.99
CA THR A 266 -4.05 15.96 -12.66
C THR A 266 -2.98 15.37 -11.75
N ASN A 267 -2.49 14.16 -12.07
CA ASN A 267 -1.47 13.49 -11.29
C ASN A 267 -0.10 13.60 -11.98
N TRP A 268 0.92 13.90 -11.19
CA TRP A 268 2.29 14.11 -11.65
C TRP A 268 3.25 13.23 -10.86
N THR A 269 4.30 12.75 -11.52
CA THR A 269 5.43 12.06 -10.92
C THR A 269 6.74 12.78 -11.24
N VAL A 270 7.77 12.46 -10.46
CA VAL A 270 9.13 12.95 -10.63
C VAL A 270 9.90 12.02 -11.56
N ASN A 271 10.58 12.63 -12.53
CA ASN A 271 11.50 11.94 -13.42
C ASN A 271 12.92 11.87 -12.82
N ILE A 272 13.36 10.67 -12.43
CA ILE A 272 14.69 10.43 -11.85
C ILE A 272 15.81 10.37 -12.89
N ALA A 273 15.52 10.44 -14.19
CA ALA A 273 16.58 10.64 -15.17
C ALA A 273 17.26 12.01 -15.00
N ARG A 274 16.53 13.00 -14.44
CA ARG A 274 17.02 14.35 -14.17
C ARG A 274 17.74 14.43 -12.81
N PRO A 275 18.86 15.15 -12.69
CA PRO A 275 19.57 15.33 -11.41
C PRO A 275 18.66 15.86 -10.29
N ALA A 276 17.82 16.87 -10.60
CA ALA A 276 16.86 17.41 -9.64
C ALA A 276 15.84 16.36 -9.18
N GLY A 277 15.39 15.49 -10.08
CA GLY A 277 14.47 14.40 -9.74
C GLY A 277 15.10 13.36 -8.83
N LYS A 278 16.38 13.02 -9.04
CA LYS A 278 17.15 12.17 -8.13
C LYS A 278 17.24 12.78 -6.74
N VAL A 279 17.57 14.08 -6.65
CA VAL A 279 17.66 14.78 -5.35
C VAL A 279 16.32 14.79 -4.63
N LEU A 280 15.22 15.07 -5.33
CA LEU A 280 13.88 15.06 -4.72
C LEU A 280 13.50 13.66 -4.23
N ALA A 281 13.62 12.64 -5.09
CA ALA A 281 13.23 11.27 -4.76
C ALA A 281 14.11 10.68 -3.64
N PHE A 282 15.44 10.70 -3.82
CA PHE A 282 16.36 10.11 -2.84
C PHE A 282 16.52 10.98 -1.59
N GLY A 283 16.43 12.31 -1.70
CA GLY A 283 16.48 13.21 -0.56
C GLY A 283 15.30 13.00 0.38
N PHE A 284 14.08 12.91 -0.17
CA PHE A 284 12.90 12.61 0.63
C PHE A 284 13.02 11.24 1.32
N LEU A 285 13.40 10.20 0.58
CA LEU A 285 13.60 8.86 1.15
C LEU A 285 14.71 8.85 2.22
N ALA A 286 15.81 9.56 1.99
CA ALA A 286 16.93 9.63 2.94
C ALA A 286 16.53 10.33 4.24
N VAL A 287 15.79 11.44 4.16
CA VAL A 287 15.30 12.16 5.35
C VAL A 287 14.34 11.27 6.15
N MET A 288 13.42 10.59 5.48
CA MET A 288 12.46 9.72 6.15
C MET A 288 13.11 8.46 6.73
N ALA A 289 14.07 7.85 6.02
CA ALA A 289 14.85 6.74 6.54
C ALA A 289 15.72 7.17 7.73
N ALA A 290 16.35 8.34 7.67
CA ALA A 290 17.11 8.89 8.78
C ALA A 290 16.22 9.14 10.01
N LEU A 291 15.01 9.67 9.81
CA LEU A 291 14.02 9.83 10.89
C LEU A 291 13.62 8.47 11.48
N GLY A 292 13.25 7.50 10.64
CA GLY A 292 12.89 6.16 11.08
C GLY A 292 14.02 5.46 11.86
N MET A 293 15.26 5.56 11.36
CA MET A 293 16.45 5.02 12.01
C MET A 293 16.78 5.75 13.33
N PHE A 294 16.65 7.07 13.36
CA PHE A 294 16.84 7.85 14.59
C PHE A 294 15.86 7.41 15.68
N LEU A 295 14.58 7.27 15.34
CA LEU A 295 13.56 6.78 16.28
C LEU A 295 13.85 5.35 16.72
N LEU A 296 14.22 4.47 15.79
CA LEU A 296 14.57 3.07 16.06
C LEU A 296 15.78 2.94 17.01
N LEU A 297 16.80 3.76 16.82
CA LEU A 297 18.05 3.73 17.58
C LEU A 297 18.02 4.59 18.85
N SER A 298 16.96 5.38 19.05
CA SER A 298 16.83 6.28 20.21
C SER A 298 17.08 5.61 21.57
N PRO A 299 16.67 4.34 21.83
CA PRO A 299 16.98 3.70 23.11
C PRO A 299 18.48 3.46 23.33
N LEU A 300 19.29 3.35 22.27
CA LEU A 300 20.74 3.20 22.37
C LEU A 300 21.46 4.55 22.51
N ILE A 301 20.81 5.64 22.09
CA ILE A 301 21.38 6.99 22.12
C ILE A 301 21.12 7.64 23.49
N PHE A 302 19.97 7.37 24.09
CA PHE A 302 19.50 8.05 25.31
C PHE A 302 19.32 7.12 26.53
N GLY A 303 19.47 5.79 26.36
CA GLY A 303 19.37 4.80 27.43
C GLY A 303 20.73 4.33 27.91
#